data_AF-A0A6J6KNH5-F1
#
_entry.id   AF-A0A6J6KNH5-F1
#
_cell.length_a   1.000
_cell.length_b   1.000
_cell.length_c   1.000
_cell.angle_alpha   90.00
_cell.angle_beta   90.00
_cell.angle_gamma   90.00
#
_symmetry.space_group_name_H-M   'P 1'
#
loop_
_entity.id
_entity.type
_entity.pdbx_description
1 polymer ?
#
loop_
_entity_poly.entity_id
_entity_poly.type
_entity_poly.pdbx_seq_one_letter_code
_entity_poly.pdbx_strand_id
1 'polypeptide(L)'
;MSHRNHFYDTPAIELAGRRVLELAGLHIGDIDLVDLYSCFPAAVQLGAQSLGLDINSQLTRTGGLPFAGGPWNNYVMHAIATLTSELRDGKGSTGLIWANGGYTTKHAFGVYATTPPANGFAYDYPQDAIDTLPSRSLALPADAAGEVTVEAYSVMHDRDGNPERSIASCLLDDGRRAWADTHDMGVGRDMCDNEWVGRRVRIDASGTLLA
;
A
#
# COMPACT_ATOMS: atom_id res chain seq x y z
N MET A 1 11.43 -8.83 -1.01
CA MET A 1 10.77 -9.80 -0.09
C MET A 1 9.98 -9.01 0.95
N SER A 2 8.85 -9.54 1.44
CA SER A 2 7.96 -8.84 2.37
C SER A 2 7.67 -9.68 3.61
N HIS A 3 7.76 -9.06 4.79
CA HIS A 3 7.41 -9.63 6.10
C HIS A 3 6.02 -9.22 6.59
N ARG A 4 5.24 -8.47 5.79
CA ARG A 4 3.88 -8.09 6.19
C ARG A 4 3.04 -9.34 6.47
N ASN A 5 2.16 -9.27 7.46
CA ASN A 5 1.26 -10.38 7.76
C ASN A 5 0.38 -10.71 6.53
N HIS A 6 -0.29 -9.69 5.98
CA HIS A 6 -1.05 -9.77 4.73
C HIS A 6 -0.68 -8.63 3.77
N PHE A 7 -1.11 -8.76 2.51
CA PHE A 7 -0.94 -7.71 1.49
C PHE A 7 -2.14 -6.77 1.37
N TYR A 8 -3.32 -7.19 1.86
CA TYR A 8 -4.58 -6.45 1.71
C TYR A 8 -4.85 -5.47 2.86
N ASP A 9 -4.05 -5.45 3.92
CA ASP A 9 -4.18 -4.54 5.06
C ASP A 9 -2.88 -3.79 5.33
N THR A 10 -2.94 -2.54 5.82
CA THR A 10 -1.74 -1.80 6.23
C THR A 10 -1.93 -1.19 7.61
N PRO A 11 -1.75 -1.97 8.69
CA PRO A 11 -1.92 -1.49 10.07
C PRO A 11 -1.09 -0.25 10.42
N ALA A 12 0.06 -0.06 9.77
CA ALA A 12 0.88 1.13 9.93
C ALA A 12 0.16 2.43 9.49
N ILE A 13 -0.63 2.38 8.41
CA ILE A 13 -1.44 3.52 7.97
C ILE A 13 -2.56 3.79 8.97
N GLU A 14 -3.23 2.73 9.46
CA GLU A 14 -4.31 2.86 10.44
C GLU A 14 -3.81 3.50 11.74
N LEU A 15 -2.72 2.97 12.32
CA LEU A 15 -2.17 3.46 13.59
C LEU A 15 -1.62 4.88 13.46
N ALA A 16 -0.83 5.18 12.43
CA ALA A 16 -0.25 6.50 12.25
C ALA A 16 -1.30 7.54 11.82
N GLY A 17 -2.29 7.14 11.02
CA GLY A 17 -3.42 7.97 10.63
C GLY A 17 -4.31 8.32 11.83
N ARG A 18 -4.61 7.35 12.69
CA ARG A 18 -5.29 7.63 13.96
C ARG A 18 -4.47 8.56 14.84
N ARG A 19 -3.15 8.32 14.93
CA ARG A 19 -2.27 9.12 15.77
C ARG A 19 -2.19 10.58 15.34
N VAL A 20 -2.08 10.87 14.05
CA VAL A 20 -2.05 12.26 13.57
C VAL A 20 -3.37 12.99 13.85
N LEU A 21 -4.50 12.28 13.77
CA LEU A 21 -5.83 12.82 14.06
C LEU A 21 -5.99 13.10 15.56
N GLU A 22 -5.52 12.20 16.44
CA GLU A 22 -5.46 12.41 17.88
C GLU A 22 -4.64 13.65 18.26
N LEU A 23 -3.46 13.82 17.64
CA LEU A 23 -2.61 15.00 17.86
C LEU A 23 -3.30 16.30 17.41
N ALA A 24 -4.11 16.23 16.36
CA ALA A 24 -4.91 17.35 15.88
C ALA A 24 -6.21 17.59 16.69
N GLY A 25 -6.60 16.65 17.56
CA GLY A 25 -7.88 16.68 18.27
C GLY A 25 -9.08 16.53 17.34
N LEU A 26 -8.94 15.80 16.24
CA LEU A 26 -9.96 15.59 15.21
C LEU A 26 -10.24 14.10 15.03
N HIS A 27 -11.39 13.79 14.42
CA HIS A 27 -11.70 12.50 13.83
C HIS A 27 -11.61 12.58 12.30
N ILE A 28 -11.52 11.44 11.62
CA ILE A 28 -11.46 11.43 10.14
C ILE A 28 -12.69 12.09 9.51
N GLY A 29 -13.86 12.00 10.18
CA GLY A 29 -15.09 12.66 9.74
C GLY A 29 -15.09 14.18 9.86
N ASP A 30 -14.13 14.76 10.58
CA ASP A 30 -13.96 16.21 10.72
C ASP A 30 -13.00 16.78 9.66
N ILE A 31 -12.47 15.95 8.76
CA ILE A 31 -11.53 16.36 7.71
C ILE A 31 -12.30 16.78 6.45
N ASP A 32 -12.19 18.05 6.06
CA ASP A 32 -12.86 18.58 4.87
C ASP A 32 -12.16 18.17 3.56
N LEU A 33 -10.82 18.19 3.56
CA LEU A 33 -10.00 17.97 2.36
C LEU A 33 -8.99 16.84 2.55
N VAL A 34 -8.93 15.90 1.61
CA VAL A 34 -7.97 14.78 1.66
C VAL A 34 -7.10 14.75 0.39
N ASP A 35 -5.80 14.52 0.56
CA ASP A 35 -4.93 14.03 -0.52
C ASP A 35 -4.16 12.77 -0.08
N LEU A 36 -4.47 11.66 -0.75
CA LEU A 36 -3.77 10.39 -0.58
C LEU A 36 -2.72 10.22 -1.69
N TYR A 37 -1.50 9.83 -1.29
CA TYR A 37 -0.48 9.42 -2.25
C TYR A 37 -0.95 8.25 -3.13
N SER A 38 -0.69 8.33 -4.43
CA SER A 38 -1.45 7.57 -5.45
C SER A 38 -0.61 7.03 -6.63
N CYS A 39 0.61 6.54 -6.40
CA CYS A 39 1.44 5.96 -7.48
C CYS A 39 0.77 4.77 -8.21
N PHE A 40 -0.01 3.98 -7.49
CA PHE A 40 -0.81 2.87 -8.00
C PHE A 40 -2.17 2.86 -7.29
N PRO A 41 -3.23 2.33 -7.92
CA PRO A 41 -4.55 2.20 -7.29
C PRO A 41 -4.51 1.48 -5.94
N ALA A 42 -3.67 0.44 -5.80
CA ALA A 42 -3.52 -0.31 -4.56
C ALA A 42 -3.11 0.58 -3.37
N ALA A 43 -2.27 1.59 -3.57
CA ALA A 43 -1.88 2.50 -2.49
C ALA A 43 -3.08 3.32 -2.00
N VAL A 44 -3.89 3.84 -2.93
CA VAL A 44 -5.12 4.60 -2.60
C VAL A 44 -6.13 3.72 -1.88
N GLN A 45 -6.34 2.49 -2.35
CA GLN A 45 -7.25 1.52 -1.74
C GLN A 45 -6.84 1.18 -0.30
N LEU A 46 -5.55 0.85 -0.09
CA LEU A 46 -5.01 0.57 1.25
C LEU A 46 -5.10 1.80 2.16
N GLY A 47 -4.79 2.99 1.63
CA GLY A 47 -4.88 4.25 2.36
C GLY A 47 -6.31 4.56 2.81
N ALA A 48 -7.26 4.53 1.86
CA ALA A 48 -8.66 4.81 2.12
C ALA A 48 -9.26 3.81 3.12
N GLN A 49 -9.04 2.51 2.92
CA GLN A 49 -9.51 1.47 3.83
C GLN A 49 -8.96 1.66 5.25
N SER A 50 -7.65 1.92 5.39
CA SER A 50 -7.01 2.06 6.70
C SER A 50 -7.43 3.32 7.45
N LEU A 51 -7.83 4.36 6.74
CA LEU A 51 -8.30 5.62 7.32
C LEU A 51 -9.82 5.66 7.50
N GLY A 52 -10.56 4.67 7.00
CA GLY A 52 -12.03 4.67 7.04
C GLY A 52 -12.68 5.65 6.04
N LEU A 53 -12.00 5.94 4.93
CA LEU A 53 -12.50 6.81 3.86
C LEU A 53 -13.22 6.01 2.78
N ASP A 54 -14.30 6.56 2.22
CA ASP A 54 -14.95 5.99 1.04
C ASP A 54 -14.03 6.15 -0.19
N ILE A 55 -13.75 5.04 -0.87
CA ILE A 55 -12.92 5.00 -2.08
C ILE A 55 -13.50 5.84 -3.23
N ASN A 56 -14.80 6.11 -3.22
CA ASN A 56 -15.48 6.92 -4.24
C ASN A 56 -15.49 8.42 -3.92
N SER A 57 -14.98 8.81 -2.74
CA SER A 57 -14.87 10.22 -2.34
C SER A 57 -13.73 10.94 -3.07
N GLN A 58 -13.66 12.27 -2.91
CA GLN A 58 -12.56 13.08 -3.44
C GLN A 58 -11.28 12.85 -2.62
N LEU A 59 -10.50 11.83 -2.99
CA LEU A 59 -9.28 11.41 -2.27
C LEU A 59 -7.98 12.07 -2.75
N THR A 60 -8.07 13.05 -3.66
CA THR A 60 -6.93 13.86 -4.09
C THR A 60 -7.35 15.31 -4.32
N ARG A 61 -6.46 16.24 -4.02
CA ARG A 61 -6.58 17.67 -4.35
C ARG A 61 -5.69 18.04 -5.54
N THR A 62 -4.62 17.29 -5.78
CA THR A 62 -3.63 17.56 -6.84
C THR A 62 -3.94 16.84 -8.16
N GLY A 63 -4.75 15.78 -8.13
CA GLY A 63 -5.11 14.97 -9.31
C GLY A 63 -4.43 13.60 -9.37
N GLY A 64 -3.63 13.25 -8.37
CA GLY A 64 -2.94 11.97 -8.25
C GLY A 64 -1.72 11.82 -9.18
N LEU A 65 -0.77 10.94 -8.80
CA LEU A 65 0.51 10.81 -9.51
C LEU A 65 0.39 10.50 -11.01
N PRO A 66 -0.48 9.59 -11.47
CA PRO A 66 -0.56 9.23 -12.89
C PRO A 66 -1.03 10.36 -13.80
N PHE A 67 -1.81 11.32 -13.27
CA PHE A 67 -2.47 12.36 -14.06
C PHE A 67 -1.86 13.74 -13.86
N ALA A 68 -1.53 14.10 -12.62
CA ALA A 68 -0.91 15.39 -12.32
C ALA A 68 0.54 15.49 -12.79
N GLY A 69 1.19 14.34 -13.01
CA GLY A 69 2.63 14.25 -13.19
C GLY A 69 3.35 14.37 -11.85
N GLY A 70 3.92 13.28 -11.38
CA GLY A 70 4.74 13.27 -10.17
C GLY A 70 6.22 13.45 -10.52
N PRO A 71 6.93 14.46 -10.00
CA PRO A 71 8.40 14.51 -10.04
C PRO A 71 8.98 13.42 -9.15
N TRP A 72 8.88 12.16 -9.61
CA TRP A 72 9.28 10.92 -8.95
C TRP A 72 8.87 10.85 -7.47
N ASN A 73 9.69 11.39 -6.57
CA ASN A 73 9.51 11.35 -5.14
C ASN A 73 8.80 12.59 -4.54
N ASN A 74 8.62 13.68 -5.30
CA ASN A 74 8.21 14.97 -4.74
C ASN A 74 6.73 15.33 -4.92
N TYR A 75 5.87 14.37 -5.28
CA TYR A 75 4.42 14.60 -5.43
C TYR A 75 3.77 15.22 -4.17
N VAL A 76 4.10 14.72 -2.98
CA VAL A 76 3.42 15.14 -1.73
C VAL A 76 3.68 16.62 -1.42
N MET A 77 4.82 17.17 -1.82
CA MET A 77 5.08 18.60 -1.66
C MET A 77 4.06 19.44 -2.46
N HIS A 78 3.67 18.99 -3.65
CA HIS A 78 2.60 19.62 -4.43
C HIS A 78 1.24 19.43 -3.76
N ALA A 79 0.95 18.25 -3.21
CA ALA A 79 -0.27 18.03 -2.42
C ALA A 79 -0.39 19.00 -1.24
N ILE A 80 0.70 19.21 -0.49
CA ILE A 80 0.75 20.18 0.62
C ILE A 80 0.49 21.59 0.12
N ALA A 81 1.15 22.02 -0.96
CA ALA A 81 0.98 23.35 -1.53
C ALA A 81 -0.45 23.58 -2.04
N THR A 82 -1.03 22.61 -2.74
CA THR A 82 -2.41 22.67 -3.24
C THR A 82 -3.41 22.74 -2.09
N LEU A 83 -3.34 21.79 -1.14
CA LEU A 83 -4.28 21.74 -0.01
C LEU A 83 -4.18 23.00 0.86
N THR A 84 -2.97 23.50 1.13
CA THR A 84 -2.79 24.75 1.89
C THR A 84 -3.41 25.95 1.18
N SER A 85 -3.30 26.01 -0.15
CA SER A 85 -3.92 27.09 -0.94
C SER A 85 -5.45 26.98 -0.89
N GLU A 86 -6.00 25.78 -1.05
CA GLU A 86 -7.45 25.55 -0.99
C GLU A 86 -8.07 25.85 0.38
N LEU A 87 -7.36 25.56 1.47
CA LEU A 87 -7.79 25.95 2.82
C LEU A 87 -7.84 27.48 2.98
N ARG A 88 -6.84 28.20 2.43
CA ARG A 88 -6.80 29.67 2.46
C ARG A 88 -7.88 30.31 1.60
N ASP A 89 -8.26 29.64 0.51
CA ASP A 89 -9.36 30.06 -0.38
C ASP A 89 -10.75 29.69 0.18
N GLY A 90 -10.82 29.03 1.35
CA GLY A 90 -12.07 28.73 2.04
C GLY A 90 -12.84 27.53 1.50
N LYS A 91 -12.19 26.61 0.76
CA LYS A 91 -12.83 25.35 0.32
C LYS A 91 -13.08 24.35 1.46
N GLY A 92 -12.46 24.59 2.61
CA GLY A 92 -12.56 23.80 3.83
C GLY A 92 -11.79 24.49 4.95
N SER A 93 -11.83 23.89 6.13
CA SER A 93 -11.19 24.38 7.35
C SER A 93 -10.12 23.42 7.89
N THR A 94 -10.20 22.14 7.53
CA THR A 94 -9.27 21.07 7.90
C THR A 94 -8.88 20.23 6.69
N GLY A 95 -7.66 19.70 6.68
CA GLY A 95 -7.22 18.81 5.62
C GLY A 95 -6.18 17.80 6.09
N LEU A 96 -6.21 16.61 5.48
CA LEU A 96 -5.32 15.50 5.75
C LEU A 96 -4.52 15.14 4.50
N ILE A 97 -3.21 14.98 4.66
CA ILE A 97 -2.31 14.45 3.65
C ILE A 97 -1.69 13.17 4.15
N TRP A 98 -1.71 12.14 3.32
CA TRP A 98 -0.94 10.93 3.52
C TRP A 98 0.13 10.78 2.44
N ALA A 99 1.38 10.73 2.88
CA ALA A 99 2.55 10.45 2.07
C ALA A 99 2.89 8.96 2.15
N ASN A 100 3.21 8.37 1.00
CA ASN A 100 3.63 6.98 0.91
C ASN A 100 4.99 6.87 0.19
N GLY A 101 5.88 6.04 0.75
CA GLY A 101 7.16 5.69 0.17
C GLY A 101 7.35 4.18 0.04
N GLY A 102 8.07 3.77 -1.00
CA GLY A 102 8.33 2.36 -1.31
C GLY A 102 7.06 1.58 -1.64
N TYR A 103 7.05 0.30 -1.29
CA TYR A 103 5.93 -0.62 -1.53
C TYR A 103 4.90 -0.57 -0.39
N THR A 104 4.46 0.63 -0.03
CA THR A 104 3.68 0.88 1.21
C THR A 104 4.45 0.50 2.47
N THR A 105 5.69 0.98 2.57
CA THR A 105 6.61 0.66 3.68
C THR A 105 7.03 1.87 4.50
N LYS A 106 6.82 3.08 3.97
CA LYS A 106 7.12 4.33 4.67
C LYS A 106 5.91 5.25 4.57
N HIS A 107 5.51 5.80 5.70
CA HIS A 107 4.33 6.65 5.78
C HIS A 107 4.65 7.93 6.52
N ALA A 108 4.14 9.05 6.03
CA ALA A 108 4.09 10.30 6.77
C ALA A 108 2.69 10.89 6.63
N PHE A 109 2.23 11.55 7.68
CA PHE A 109 0.92 12.17 7.71
C PHE A 109 1.03 13.62 8.15
N GLY A 110 0.16 14.46 7.62
CA GLY A 110 0.04 15.85 8.02
C GLY A 110 -1.42 16.27 8.08
N VAL A 111 -1.80 16.93 9.17
CA VAL A 111 -3.09 17.63 9.30
C VAL A 111 -2.82 19.13 9.21
N TYR A 112 -3.60 19.80 8.37
CA TYR A 112 -3.51 21.24 8.10
C TYR A 112 -4.85 21.86 8.41
N ALA A 113 -4.87 23.03 9.05
CA ALA A 113 -6.11 23.71 9.40
C ALA A 113 -5.96 25.23 9.32
N THR A 114 -7.09 25.92 9.13
CA THR A 114 -7.16 27.40 9.19
C THR A 114 -7.18 27.92 10.62
N THR A 115 -7.50 27.06 11.60
CA THR A 115 -7.46 27.37 13.02
C THR A 115 -6.22 26.75 13.68
N PRO A 116 -5.40 27.53 14.40
CA PRO A 116 -4.26 26.99 15.13
C PRO A 116 -4.67 25.97 16.20
N PRO A 117 -3.88 24.91 16.43
CA PRO A 117 -4.15 23.96 17.51
C PRO A 117 -3.96 24.62 18.89
N ALA A 118 -4.82 24.27 19.85
CA ALA A 118 -4.79 24.86 21.20
C ALA A 118 -3.45 24.61 21.93
N ASN A 119 -2.81 23.48 21.67
CA ASN A 119 -1.57 23.06 22.33
C ASN A 119 -0.31 23.26 21.45
N GLY A 120 -0.41 24.03 20.36
CA GLY A 120 0.69 24.24 19.43
C GLY A 120 0.98 23.02 18.54
N PHE A 121 2.14 23.05 17.86
CA PHE A 121 2.58 21.96 16.98
C PHE A 121 2.90 20.70 17.78
N ALA A 122 2.46 19.55 17.27
CA ALA A 122 2.77 18.24 17.83
C ALA A 122 3.10 17.24 16.71
N TYR A 123 3.91 16.23 17.04
CA TYR A 123 4.26 15.13 16.16
C TYR A 123 4.48 13.86 16.99
N ASP A 124 4.40 12.70 16.35
CA ASP A 124 4.74 11.42 16.97
C ASP A 124 5.24 10.43 15.92
N TYR A 125 5.87 9.35 16.36
CA TYR A 125 6.42 8.27 15.54
C TYR A 125 6.07 6.92 16.17
N PRO A 126 4.86 6.36 15.90
CA PRO A 126 4.35 5.16 16.58
C PRO A 126 4.98 3.84 16.08
N GLN A 127 6.25 3.87 15.67
CA GLN A 127 6.95 2.72 15.08
C GLN A 127 7.06 1.55 16.06
N ASP A 128 7.35 1.81 17.35
CA ASP A 128 7.46 0.75 18.35
C ASP A 128 6.17 -0.07 18.45
N ALA A 129 5.00 0.57 18.37
CA ALA A 129 3.72 -0.13 18.36
C ALA A 129 3.53 -0.96 17.09
N ILE A 130 3.93 -0.42 15.93
CA ILE A 130 3.84 -1.12 14.63
C ILE A 130 4.77 -2.34 14.60
N ASP A 131 5.97 -2.24 15.17
CA ASP A 131 6.98 -3.31 15.18
C ASP A 131 6.58 -4.49 16.07
N THR A 132 5.63 -4.31 17.00
CA THR A 132 5.06 -5.40 17.80
C THR A 132 3.96 -6.18 17.09
N LEU A 133 3.47 -5.69 15.95
CA LEU A 133 2.40 -6.34 15.22
C LEU A 133 2.86 -7.66 14.58
N PRO A 134 1.92 -8.60 14.35
CA PRO A 134 2.24 -9.84 13.65
C PRO A 134 2.94 -9.58 12.31
N SER A 135 4.00 -10.33 12.07
CA SER A 135 4.74 -10.33 10.82
C SER A 135 4.94 -11.77 10.36
N ARG A 136 5.19 -11.94 9.06
CA ARG A 136 5.38 -13.26 8.46
C ARG A 136 6.85 -13.57 8.29
N SER A 137 7.25 -14.74 8.76
CA SER A 137 8.58 -15.30 8.51
C SER A 137 8.72 -15.78 7.07
N LEU A 138 9.94 -15.76 6.55
CA LEU A 138 10.24 -16.21 5.19
C LEU A 138 10.81 -17.62 5.19
N ALA A 139 10.43 -18.42 4.19
CA ALA A 139 11.06 -19.70 3.89
C ALA A 139 12.18 -19.48 2.86
N LEU A 140 13.30 -20.17 3.05
CA LEU A 140 14.35 -20.23 2.02
C LEU A 140 13.86 -21.14 0.87
N PRO A 141 14.33 -20.96 -0.38
CA PRO A 141 13.89 -21.77 -1.52
C PRO A 141 13.98 -23.28 -1.28
N ALA A 142 15.07 -23.74 -0.63
CA ALA A 142 15.24 -25.16 -0.31
C ALA A 142 14.19 -25.70 0.69
N ASP A 143 13.77 -24.88 1.65
CA ASP A 143 12.73 -25.25 2.63
C ASP A 143 11.33 -25.23 2.02
N ALA A 144 11.15 -24.43 0.97
CA ALA A 144 9.87 -24.20 0.33
C ALA A 144 9.58 -25.24 -0.77
N ALA A 145 10.60 -25.97 -1.23
CA ALA A 145 10.49 -26.99 -2.26
C ALA A 145 9.40 -28.03 -1.91
N GLY A 146 8.36 -28.11 -2.75
CA GLY A 146 7.19 -28.93 -2.47
C GLY A 146 5.88 -28.21 -2.79
N GLU A 147 4.81 -28.66 -2.12
CA GLU A 147 3.49 -28.06 -2.26
C GLU A 147 3.36 -26.80 -1.41
N VAL A 148 2.83 -25.74 -2.01
CA VAL A 148 2.57 -24.44 -1.37
C VAL A 148 1.24 -23.88 -1.87
N THR A 149 0.69 -22.89 -1.17
CA THR A 149 -0.53 -22.19 -1.57
C THR A 149 -0.20 -20.81 -2.11
N VAL A 150 -0.71 -20.41 -3.27
CA VAL A 150 -0.50 -19.05 -3.81
C VAL A 150 -1.21 -18.02 -2.93
N GLU A 151 -0.50 -17.00 -2.47
CA GLU A 151 -1.03 -15.90 -1.65
C GLU A 151 -1.37 -14.67 -2.49
N ALA A 152 -0.50 -14.34 -3.44
CA ALA A 152 -0.65 -13.25 -4.40
C ALA A 152 0.32 -13.48 -5.56
N TYR A 153 -0.03 -12.99 -6.74
CA TYR A 153 0.81 -13.13 -7.93
C TYR A 153 0.71 -11.90 -8.84
N SER A 154 1.65 -11.79 -9.77
CA SER A 154 1.62 -10.83 -10.87
C SER A 154 2.25 -11.45 -12.12
N VAL A 155 1.74 -11.06 -13.28
CA VAL A 155 2.23 -11.52 -14.60
C VAL A 155 2.88 -10.33 -15.31
N MET A 156 4.18 -10.44 -15.54
CA MET A 156 4.92 -9.48 -16.35
C MET A 156 4.72 -9.82 -17.83
N HIS A 157 4.45 -8.78 -18.62
CA HIS A 157 4.22 -8.87 -20.05
C HIS A 157 5.37 -8.23 -20.82
N ASP A 158 5.69 -8.79 -21.98
CA ASP A 158 6.67 -8.23 -22.91
C ASP A 158 6.14 -6.98 -23.65
N ARG A 159 6.93 -6.46 -24.60
CA ARG A 159 6.56 -5.28 -25.39
C ARG A 159 5.37 -5.48 -26.33
N ASP A 160 5.09 -6.73 -26.69
CA ASP A 160 3.97 -7.10 -27.56
C ASP A 160 2.72 -7.44 -26.74
N GLY A 161 2.81 -7.39 -25.40
CA GLY A 161 1.72 -7.70 -24.49
C GLY A 161 1.52 -9.18 -24.23
N ASN A 162 2.52 -10.03 -24.50
CA ASN A 162 2.46 -11.45 -24.14
C ASN A 162 3.01 -11.69 -22.73
N PRO A 163 2.43 -12.60 -21.94
CA PRO A 163 3.04 -13.05 -20.68
C PRO A 163 4.47 -13.56 -20.90
N GLU A 164 5.44 -13.06 -20.14
CA GLU A 164 6.88 -13.40 -20.22
C GLU A 164 7.41 -14.01 -18.92
N ARG A 165 6.89 -13.56 -17.78
CA ARG A 165 7.29 -14.05 -16.46
C ARG A 165 6.20 -13.85 -15.43
N SER A 166 5.87 -14.91 -14.70
CA SER A 166 4.92 -14.86 -13.59
C SER A 166 5.69 -14.92 -12.27
N ILE A 167 5.30 -14.09 -11.31
CA ILE A 167 5.91 -14.05 -9.97
C ILE A 167 4.80 -14.26 -8.96
N ALA A 168 4.99 -15.20 -8.04
CA ALA A 168 4.06 -15.51 -6.98
C ALA A 168 4.73 -15.42 -5.60
N SER A 169 3.98 -14.89 -4.64
CA SER A 169 4.20 -15.18 -3.22
C SER A 169 3.33 -16.36 -2.83
N CYS A 170 3.91 -17.31 -2.09
CA CYS A 170 3.23 -18.53 -1.69
C CYS A 170 3.39 -18.75 -0.18
N LEU A 171 2.44 -19.47 0.41
CA LEU A 171 2.45 -19.88 1.81
C LEU A 171 2.72 -21.38 1.93
N LEU A 172 3.64 -21.73 2.81
CA LEU A 172 3.79 -23.10 3.31
C LEU A 172 2.67 -23.38 4.33
N ASP A 173 2.43 -24.66 4.63
CA ASP A 173 1.41 -25.08 5.61
C ASP A 173 1.74 -24.59 7.03
N ASP A 174 3.01 -24.30 7.33
CA ASP A 174 3.48 -23.69 8.58
C ASP A 174 3.29 -22.16 8.62
N GLY A 175 2.75 -21.55 7.55
CA GLY A 175 2.47 -20.13 7.44
C GLY A 175 3.64 -19.25 6.99
N ARG A 176 4.86 -19.80 6.81
CA ARG A 176 5.99 -19.05 6.25
C ARG A 176 5.75 -18.71 4.78
N ARG A 177 6.27 -17.56 4.35
CA ARG A 177 6.15 -17.09 2.96
C ARG A 177 7.37 -17.47 2.13
N ALA A 178 7.11 -18.04 0.96
CA ALA A 178 8.08 -18.28 -0.09
C ALA A 178 7.79 -17.38 -1.31
N TRP A 179 8.79 -17.24 -2.17
CA TRP A 179 8.67 -16.57 -3.46
C TRP A 179 9.00 -17.56 -4.56
N ALA A 180 8.20 -17.52 -5.61
CA ALA A 180 8.40 -18.35 -6.77
C ALA A 180 8.19 -17.56 -8.05
N ASP A 181 8.87 -17.97 -9.11
CA ASP A 181 8.63 -17.42 -10.44
C ASP A 181 8.70 -18.49 -11.52
N THR A 182 8.14 -18.17 -12.67
CA THR A 182 8.19 -19.05 -13.84
C THR A 182 8.18 -18.23 -15.12
N HIS A 183 8.89 -18.74 -16.12
CA HIS A 183 8.88 -18.25 -17.50
C HIS A 183 7.97 -19.09 -18.41
N ASP A 184 7.19 -20.03 -17.84
CA ASP A 184 6.18 -20.76 -18.58
C ASP A 184 5.04 -19.80 -18.98
N MET A 185 4.99 -19.48 -20.26
CA MET A 185 3.96 -18.61 -20.84
C MET A 185 2.55 -19.19 -20.72
N GLY A 186 2.41 -20.52 -20.68
CA GLY A 186 1.12 -21.20 -20.47
C GLY A 186 0.57 -20.93 -19.08
N VAL A 187 1.42 -21.01 -18.05
CA VAL A 187 1.08 -20.61 -16.69
C VAL A 187 0.71 -19.13 -16.63
N GLY A 188 1.51 -18.26 -17.25
CA GLY A 188 1.24 -16.82 -17.28
C GLY A 188 -0.10 -16.47 -17.95
N ARG A 189 -0.46 -17.16 -19.04
CA ARG A 189 -1.77 -17.00 -19.68
C ARG A 189 -2.92 -17.46 -18.78
N ASP A 190 -2.79 -18.64 -18.14
CA ASP A 190 -3.84 -19.13 -17.23
C ASP A 190 -4.04 -18.20 -16.02
N MET A 191 -2.97 -17.61 -15.50
CA MET A 191 -3.03 -16.62 -14.42
C MET A 191 -3.74 -15.32 -14.81
N CYS A 192 -3.75 -14.95 -16.09
CA CYS A 192 -4.49 -13.80 -16.59
C CYS A 192 -5.98 -14.09 -16.75
N ASP A 193 -6.34 -15.34 -17.09
CA ASP A 193 -7.72 -15.74 -17.37
C ASP A 193 -8.45 -16.32 -16.15
N ASN A 194 -7.70 -16.85 -15.18
CA ASN A 194 -8.25 -17.56 -14.03
C ASN A 194 -7.59 -17.10 -12.70
N GLU A 195 -8.35 -17.16 -11.61
CA GLU A 195 -7.86 -16.80 -10.27
C GLU A 195 -6.96 -17.90 -9.68
N TRP A 196 -5.72 -17.55 -9.32
CA TRP A 196 -4.73 -18.45 -8.74
C TRP A 196 -4.53 -18.30 -7.22
N VAL A 197 -4.93 -17.18 -6.62
CA VAL A 197 -4.87 -17.00 -5.16
C VAL A 197 -5.67 -18.12 -4.48
N GLY A 198 -5.04 -18.76 -3.49
CA GLY A 198 -5.59 -19.90 -2.77
C GLY A 198 -5.38 -21.26 -3.45
N ARG A 199 -4.84 -21.33 -4.68
CA ARG A 199 -4.52 -22.61 -5.33
C ARG A 199 -3.29 -23.27 -4.71
N ARG A 200 -3.31 -24.60 -4.64
CA ARG A 200 -2.12 -25.42 -4.35
C ARG A 200 -1.30 -25.59 -5.61
N VAL A 201 -0.02 -25.31 -5.51
CA VAL A 201 0.97 -25.38 -6.59
C VAL A 201 2.25 -26.02 -6.07
N ARG A 202 3.12 -26.44 -6.99
CA ARG A 202 4.46 -26.93 -6.64
C ARG A 202 5.56 -25.95 -6.99
N ILE A 203 6.53 -25.84 -6.10
CA ILE A 203 7.77 -25.09 -6.31
C ILE A 203 8.97 -26.02 -6.14
N ASP A 204 10.01 -25.84 -6.96
CA ASP A 204 11.25 -26.59 -6.80
C ASP A 204 12.24 -25.91 -5.84
N ALA A 205 13.37 -26.57 -5.57
CA ALA A 205 14.40 -26.05 -4.65
C ALA A 205 15.12 -24.79 -5.15
N SER A 206 14.92 -24.39 -6.42
CA SER A 206 15.42 -23.13 -6.97
C SER A 206 14.40 -21.99 -6.83
N GLY A 207 13.16 -22.29 -6.43
CA GLY A 207 12.06 -21.33 -6.41
C GLY A 207 11.30 -21.25 -7.74
N THR A 208 11.50 -22.19 -8.66
CA THR A 208 10.72 -22.21 -9.90
C THR A 208 9.30 -22.71 -9.60
N LEU A 209 8.29 -21.96 -10.03
CA LEU A 209 6.89 -22.38 -10.01
C LEU A 209 6.66 -23.41 -11.14
N LEU A 210 6.31 -24.63 -10.76
CA LEU A 210 6.13 -25.76 -11.68
C LEU A 210 4.68 -25.95 -12.15
N ALA A 211 3.75 -25.18 -11.57
CA ALA A 211 2.30 -25.42 -11.51
C ALA A 211 1.97 -26.71 -10.72
#